data_AF-A0A058Z1C5-F1
#
_entry.id   AF-A0A058Z1C5-F1
#
_cell.length_a   1.000
_cell.length_b   1.000
_cell.length_c   1.000
_cell.angle_alpha   90.00
_cell.angle_beta   90.00
_cell.angle_gamma   90.00
#
_symmetry.space_group_name_H-M   'P 1'
#
loop_
_entity.id
_entity.type
_entity.pdbx_description
1 polymer ?
#
loop_
_entity_poly.entity_id
_entity_poly.type
_entity_poly.pdbx_seq_one_letter_code
_entity_poly.pdbx_strand_id
1 'polypeptide(L)'
;MNFLALETPSGPVAVSIVLAPDGTAASRGPHYLCLVRTGRGSQQTTRGVAQIPVPFFRRLFGLGPSTDALLRGLVSTPLPAGALRLNRHPQLPRALISMEERQVIHNYKFGLLYARAGQDTEAELLANADPEYHTPTTPGAPAPLPVSEAYRQFLAWLGDRVTLKGWTGYRGGLDVVDNLTGRESVYALWQGYDIMFHVATMLPLIDQATGAGDQAAIAGGYVQQLERKRHIGNDIVVIVFQDADTLPGALPFNLDSVDSKQNHVFVSVTPVPRNPNDPPGTPDYYRVTLARKSGVPGFGPPLPIKVSRDADGRNWFLYKLISAERASYKAPSFAPKLARTRQVLLHDVVKTHM
;
A
#
# COMPACT_ATOMS: atom_id res chain seq x y z
N MET A 1 24.76 -11.86 -18.79
CA MET A 1 24.06 -12.35 -20.00
C MET A 1 22.57 -12.16 -19.81
N ASN A 2 21.85 -11.67 -20.83
CA ASN A 2 20.39 -11.57 -20.78
C ASN A 2 19.78 -12.48 -21.85
N PHE A 3 18.67 -13.11 -21.53
CA PHE A 3 17.90 -13.95 -22.43
C PHE A 3 16.46 -13.50 -22.44
N LEU A 4 15.85 -13.41 -23.61
CA LEU A 4 14.47 -12.98 -23.79
C LEU A 4 13.67 -14.07 -24.49
N ALA A 5 12.38 -14.18 -24.14
CA ALA A 5 11.38 -14.96 -24.86
C ALA A 5 10.06 -14.21 -24.80
N LEU A 6 9.46 -13.93 -25.96
CA LEU A 6 8.16 -13.25 -26.04
C LEU A 6 7.00 -14.21 -25.75
N GLU A 7 7.07 -15.41 -26.35
CA GLU A 7 6.03 -16.43 -26.25
C GLU A 7 6.50 -17.60 -25.40
N THR A 8 5.94 -17.70 -24.19
CA THR A 8 6.07 -18.88 -23.33
C THR A 8 4.70 -19.22 -22.74
N PRO A 9 4.49 -20.42 -22.16
CA PRO A 9 3.25 -20.74 -21.45
C PRO A 9 2.89 -19.77 -20.31
N SER A 10 3.87 -19.01 -19.81
CA SER A 10 3.70 -18.00 -18.75
C SER A 10 3.74 -16.55 -19.28
N GLY A 11 3.68 -16.36 -20.60
CA GLY A 11 3.83 -15.06 -21.26
C GLY A 11 5.29 -14.67 -21.52
N PRO A 12 5.61 -13.36 -21.63
CA PRO A 12 6.99 -12.91 -21.86
C PRO A 12 7.89 -13.22 -20.67
N VAL A 13 9.15 -13.58 -20.95
CA VAL A 13 10.16 -13.94 -19.96
C VAL A 13 11.48 -13.25 -20.27
N ALA A 14 12.12 -12.71 -19.23
CA ALA A 14 13.48 -12.21 -19.30
C ALA A 14 14.35 -12.88 -18.22
N VAL A 15 15.49 -13.42 -18.61
CA VAL A 15 16.45 -14.07 -17.69
C VAL A 15 17.76 -13.30 -17.71
N SER A 16 18.22 -12.84 -16.56
CA SER A 16 19.53 -12.21 -16.39
C SER A 16 20.45 -13.14 -15.58
N ILE A 17 21.62 -13.45 -16.12
CA ILE A 17 22.65 -14.26 -15.45
C ILE A 17 23.93 -13.45 -15.31
N VAL A 18 24.45 -13.38 -14.08
CA VAL A 18 25.71 -12.72 -13.74
C VAL A 18 26.62 -13.71 -13.03
N LEU A 19 27.91 -13.72 -13.37
CA LEU A 19 28.94 -14.44 -12.61
C LEU A 19 29.49 -13.47 -11.55
N ALA A 20 29.31 -13.81 -10.28
CA ALA A 20 29.88 -13.07 -9.16
C ALA A 20 31.22 -13.72 -8.76
N PRO A 21 32.34 -12.96 -8.75
CA PRO A 21 33.66 -13.48 -8.44
C PRO A 21 33.81 -13.82 -6.95
N ASP A 22 33.17 -13.06 -6.06
CA ASP A 22 33.30 -13.22 -4.61
C ASP A 22 31.99 -13.72 -3.99
N GLY A 23 32.13 -14.68 -3.08
CA GLY A 23 31.01 -15.24 -2.34
C GLY A 23 30.38 -14.22 -1.40
N THR A 24 29.05 -14.10 -1.41
CA THR A 24 28.36 -13.56 -0.23
C THR A 24 28.64 -14.47 0.98
N ALA A 25 28.47 -14.01 2.21
CA ALA A 25 28.79 -14.75 3.44
C ALA A 25 28.24 -16.20 3.50
N ALA A 26 27.26 -16.55 2.66
CA ALA A 26 26.69 -17.89 2.52
C ALA A 26 27.36 -18.81 1.47
N SER A 27 28.31 -18.34 0.65
CA SER A 27 28.91 -19.11 -0.46
C SER A 27 30.44 -19.05 -0.45
N ARG A 28 31.11 -20.21 -0.37
CA ARG A 28 32.59 -20.32 -0.38
C ARG A 28 33.16 -20.43 -1.81
N GLY A 29 32.96 -19.41 -2.66
CA GLY A 29 33.58 -19.34 -4.00
C GLY A 29 32.74 -18.66 -5.08
N PRO A 30 33.21 -18.64 -6.34
CA PRO A 30 32.52 -17.99 -7.45
C PRO A 30 31.17 -18.66 -7.72
N HIS A 31 30.16 -17.85 -8.00
CA HIS A 31 28.79 -18.33 -8.17
C HIS A 31 28.04 -17.55 -9.26
N TYR A 32 27.05 -18.20 -9.85
CA TYR A 32 26.11 -17.60 -10.78
C TYR A 32 24.89 -17.10 -10.03
N LEU A 33 24.54 -15.84 -10.29
CA LEU A 33 23.28 -15.22 -9.91
C LEU A 33 22.37 -15.21 -11.12
N CYS A 34 21.19 -15.82 -10.99
CA CYS A 34 20.17 -15.86 -12.02
C CYS A 34 18.91 -15.16 -11.52
N LEU A 35 18.37 -14.26 -12.33
CA LEU A 35 17.10 -13.58 -12.10
C LEU A 35 16.17 -13.85 -13.26
N VAL A 36 15.09 -14.60 -12.99
CA VAL A 36 14.04 -14.93 -13.96
C VAL A 36 12.86 -14.00 -13.71
N ARG A 37 12.50 -13.21 -14.72
CA ARG A 37 11.37 -12.27 -14.69
C ARG A 37 10.24 -12.82 -15.53
N THR A 38 9.05 -12.90 -14.93
CA THR A 38 7.80 -13.32 -15.58
C THR A 38 6.68 -12.33 -15.25
N GLY A 39 5.53 -12.45 -15.93
CA GLY A 39 4.33 -11.69 -15.59
C GLY A 39 3.83 -11.94 -14.15
N ARG A 40 4.17 -13.08 -13.54
CA ARG A 40 3.75 -13.43 -12.17
C ARG A 40 4.72 -12.97 -11.08
N GLY A 41 5.91 -12.52 -11.44
CA GLY A 41 6.92 -12.07 -10.47
C GLY A 41 8.35 -12.30 -10.95
N SER A 42 9.30 -12.11 -10.05
CA SER A 42 10.72 -12.42 -10.26
C SER A 42 11.14 -13.56 -9.35
N GLN A 43 11.95 -14.49 -9.87
CA GLN A 43 12.57 -15.55 -9.09
C GLN A 43 14.10 -15.42 -9.19
N GLN A 44 14.77 -15.42 -8.04
CA GLN A 44 16.23 -15.40 -7.96
C GLN A 44 16.75 -16.78 -7.58
N THR A 45 17.80 -17.23 -8.28
CA THR A 45 18.50 -18.47 -7.99
C THR A 45 20.00 -18.21 -7.94
N THR A 46 20.66 -18.79 -6.94
CA THR A 46 22.12 -18.74 -6.79
C THR A 46 22.69 -20.16 -6.86
N ARG A 47 23.72 -20.39 -7.69
CA ARG A 47 24.42 -21.67 -7.78
C ARG A 47 25.92 -21.46 -7.87
N GLY A 48 26.70 -22.26 -7.14
CA GLY A 48 28.16 -22.25 -7.27
C GLY A 48 28.57 -22.70 -8.67
N VAL A 49 29.68 -22.16 -9.20
CA VAL A 49 30.16 -22.51 -10.55
C VAL A 49 30.37 -24.03 -10.70
N ALA A 50 30.89 -24.68 -9.65
CA ALA A 50 31.12 -26.13 -9.62
C ALA A 50 29.84 -26.98 -9.70
N GLN A 51 28.67 -26.41 -9.41
CA GLN A 51 27.39 -27.12 -9.45
C GLN A 51 26.79 -27.18 -10.85
N ILE A 52 27.36 -26.46 -11.83
CA ILE A 52 26.87 -26.44 -13.20
C ILE A 52 27.75 -27.34 -14.08
N PRO A 53 27.17 -28.33 -14.77
CA PRO A 53 27.95 -29.27 -15.57
C PRO A 53 28.62 -28.58 -16.76
N VAL A 54 29.91 -28.80 -16.90
CA VAL A 54 30.72 -28.35 -18.05
C VAL A 54 31.21 -29.60 -18.80
N PRO A 55 30.81 -29.79 -20.07
CA PRO A 55 31.32 -30.88 -20.89
C PRO A 55 32.85 -30.88 -20.95
N PHE A 56 33.46 -32.08 -20.91
CA PHE A 56 34.92 -32.25 -20.86
C PHE A 56 35.65 -31.46 -21.97
N PHE A 57 35.16 -31.53 -23.21
CA PHE A 57 35.78 -30.82 -24.33
C PHE A 57 35.83 -29.30 -24.10
N ARG A 58 34.79 -28.69 -23.51
CA ARG A 58 34.77 -27.25 -23.22
C ARG A 58 35.78 -26.89 -22.14
N ARG A 59 35.88 -27.74 -21.10
CA ARG A 59 36.87 -27.58 -20.03
C ARG A 59 38.30 -27.66 -20.58
N LEU A 60 38.55 -28.56 -21.53
CA LEU A 60 39.85 -28.70 -22.19
C LEU A 60 40.26 -27.43 -22.98
N PHE A 61 39.28 -26.72 -23.56
CA PHE A 61 39.50 -25.44 -24.24
C PHE A 61 39.41 -24.19 -23.33
N GLY A 62 39.35 -24.37 -22.00
CA GLY A 62 39.19 -23.25 -21.06
C GLY A 62 37.84 -22.52 -21.18
N LEU A 63 36.86 -23.12 -21.84
CA LEU A 63 35.52 -22.57 -22.02
C LEU A 63 34.63 -22.94 -20.84
N GLY A 64 33.85 -21.96 -20.36
CA GLY A 64 32.83 -22.18 -19.34
C GLY A 64 31.62 -23.03 -19.82
N PRO A 65 30.61 -23.24 -18.95
CA PRO A 65 29.39 -23.98 -19.29
C PRO A 65 28.71 -23.40 -20.54
N SER A 66 27.98 -24.24 -21.27
CA SER A 66 27.15 -23.77 -22.37
C SER A 66 25.98 -22.94 -21.85
N THR A 67 25.44 -22.05 -22.68
CA THR A 67 24.21 -21.30 -22.38
C THR A 67 23.07 -22.21 -21.92
N ASP A 68 22.93 -23.34 -22.60
CA ASP A 68 21.89 -24.32 -22.34
C ASP A 68 22.09 -25.05 -20.99
N ALA A 69 23.35 -25.38 -20.64
CA ALA A 69 23.69 -25.92 -19.32
C ALA A 69 23.45 -24.90 -18.20
N LEU A 70 23.77 -23.62 -18.44
CA LEU A 70 23.49 -22.52 -17.51
C LEU A 70 21.99 -22.35 -17.28
N LEU A 71 21.19 -22.26 -18.34
CA LEU A 71 19.74 -22.09 -18.23
C LEU A 71 19.10 -23.27 -17.50
N ARG A 72 19.44 -24.51 -17.85
CA ARG A 72 18.92 -25.70 -17.16
C ARG A 72 19.36 -25.81 -15.70
N GLY A 73 20.58 -25.37 -15.37
CA GLY A 73 21.10 -25.41 -14.01
C GLY A 73 20.58 -24.30 -13.09
N LEU A 74 20.15 -23.16 -13.65
CA LEU A 74 19.80 -21.95 -12.90
C LEU A 74 18.31 -21.59 -12.92
N VAL A 75 17.61 -21.93 -14.00
CA VAL A 75 16.17 -21.68 -14.12
C VAL A 75 15.43 -22.89 -13.57
N SER A 76 14.86 -22.74 -12.37
CA SER A 76 14.04 -23.77 -11.73
C SER A 76 12.66 -23.95 -12.35
N THR A 77 12.18 -22.94 -13.07
CA THR A 77 10.89 -22.98 -13.78
C THR A 77 11.08 -23.68 -15.13
N PRO A 78 10.20 -24.61 -15.54
CA PRO A 78 10.28 -25.20 -16.86
C PRO A 78 9.97 -24.14 -17.93
N LEU A 79 11.04 -23.49 -18.42
CA LEU A 79 10.99 -22.64 -19.59
C LEU A 79 11.34 -23.52 -20.80
N PRO A 80 10.65 -23.38 -21.94
CA PRO A 80 11.10 -24.01 -23.17
C PRO A 80 12.47 -23.43 -23.50
N ALA A 81 13.55 -24.18 -23.23
CA ALA A 81 14.93 -23.70 -23.42
C ALA A 81 15.17 -23.23 -24.87
N GLY A 82 14.44 -23.80 -25.83
CA GLY A 82 14.44 -23.39 -27.23
C GLY A 82 13.73 -22.05 -27.54
N ALA A 83 12.98 -21.47 -26.61
CA ALA A 83 12.31 -20.17 -26.78
C ALA A 83 13.18 -18.99 -26.33
N LEU A 84 14.13 -19.22 -25.41
CA LEU A 84 15.03 -18.17 -24.93
C LEU A 84 16.09 -17.83 -25.98
N ARG A 85 16.27 -16.54 -26.25
CA ARG A 85 17.29 -16.02 -27.16
C ARG A 85 18.26 -15.13 -26.40
N LEU A 86 19.56 -15.37 -26.58
CA LEU A 86 20.59 -14.52 -26.00
C LEU A 86 20.46 -13.12 -26.60
N ASN A 87 20.35 -12.12 -25.72
CA ASN A 87 20.26 -10.73 -26.11
C ASN A 87 21.48 -9.95 -25.59
N ARG A 88 22.11 -9.20 -26.48
CA ARG A 88 23.31 -8.38 -26.20
C ARG A 88 23.05 -6.88 -26.36
N HIS A 89 21.79 -6.47 -26.51
CA HIS A 89 21.45 -5.07 -26.70
C HIS A 89 21.92 -4.25 -25.47
N PRO A 90 22.73 -3.18 -25.65
CA PRO A 90 23.36 -2.48 -24.54
C PRO A 90 22.35 -1.76 -23.63
N GLN A 91 21.18 -1.40 -24.15
CA GLN A 91 20.13 -0.71 -23.38
C GLN A 91 19.21 -1.66 -22.60
N LEU A 92 19.20 -2.96 -22.91
CA LEU A 92 18.30 -3.92 -22.29
C LEU A 92 18.40 -3.97 -20.75
N PRO A 93 19.61 -3.97 -20.13
CA PRO A 93 19.73 -3.91 -18.68
C PRO A 93 19.02 -2.69 -18.08
N ARG A 94 19.19 -1.51 -18.68
CA ARG A 94 18.53 -0.28 -18.21
C ARG A 94 17.02 -0.32 -18.41
N ALA A 95 16.55 -0.88 -19.52
CA ALA A 95 15.11 -1.05 -19.77
C ALA A 95 14.46 -2.00 -18.75
N LEU A 96 15.11 -3.12 -18.42
CA LEU A 96 14.63 -4.05 -17.39
C LEU A 96 14.61 -3.41 -15.99
N ILE A 97 15.64 -2.64 -15.64
CA ILE A 97 15.68 -1.90 -14.37
C ILE A 97 14.55 -0.87 -14.32
N SER A 98 14.41 -0.04 -15.36
CA SER A 98 13.33 0.96 -15.43
C SER A 98 11.94 0.33 -15.34
N MET A 99 11.75 -0.85 -15.94
CA MET A 99 10.51 -1.62 -15.82
C MET A 99 10.23 -2.05 -14.37
N GLU A 100 11.26 -2.45 -13.61
CA GLU A 100 11.14 -2.83 -12.20
C GLU A 100 10.91 -1.61 -11.31
N GLU A 101 11.62 -0.51 -11.54
CA GLU A 101 11.44 0.76 -10.81
C GLU A 101 10.02 1.31 -10.98
N ARG A 102 9.42 1.22 -12.17
CA ARG A 102 8.02 1.61 -12.43
C ARG A 102 6.99 0.81 -11.63
N GLN A 103 7.37 -0.35 -11.09
CA GLN A 103 6.49 -1.18 -10.26
C GLN A 103 6.67 -0.91 -8.76
N VAL A 104 7.68 -0.11 -8.39
CA VAL A 104 7.86 0.30 -7.00
C VAL A 104 6.84 1.38 -6.68
N ILE A 105 6.06 1.14 -5.63
CA ILE A 105 5.05 2.07 -5.16
C ILE A 105 5.70 2.94 -4.09
N HIS A 106 5.80 4.24 -4.39
CA HIS A 106 6.34 5.26 -3.49
C HIS A 106 5.27 6.11 -2.82
N ASN A 107 4.04 6.08 -3.34
CA ASN A 107 2.97 6.96 -2.92
C ASN A 107 1.82 6.12 -2.34
N TYR A 108 1.36 6.50 -1.17
CA TYR A 108 0.30 5.82 -0.43
C TYR A 108 -0.82 6.78 -0.10
N LYS A 109 -2.03 6.24 -0.03
CA LYS A 109 -3.21 6.98 0.41
C LYS A 109 -4.04 6.14 1.36
N PHE A 110 -4.42 6.73 2.47
CA PHE A 110 -5.12 6.02 3.54
C PHE A 110 -6.38 6.78 3.93
N GLY A 111 -7.48 6.05 3.98
CA GLY A 111 -8.75 6.60 4.47
C GLY A 111 -8.68 6.82 5.98
N LEU A 112 -9.29 7.88 6.47
CA LEU A 112 -9.34 8.15 7.91
C LEU A 112 -10.76 8.59 8.30
N LEU A 113 -11.41 7.71 9.07
CA LEU A 113 -12.73 7.90 9.64
C LEU A 113 -12.62 8.27 11.12
N TYR A 114 -13.57 9.06 11.59
CA TYR A 114 -13.73 9.41 13.00
C TYR A 114 -15.03 8.79 13.50
N ALA A 115 -14.97 8.04 14.58
CA ALA A 115 -16.10 7.38 15.21
C ALA A 115 -16.38 7.98 16.59
N ARG A 116 -17.59 8.51 16.77
CA ARG A 116 -18.08 9.02 18.05
C ARG A 116 -18.61 7.88 18.92
N ALA A 117 -18.93 8.20 20.17
CA ALA A 117 -19.60 7.28 21.07
C ALA A 117 -20.87 6.68 20.45
N GLY A 118 -20.95 5.35 20.42
CA GLY A 118 -22.12 4.61 19.95
C GLY A 118 -22.21 4.41 18.43
N GLN A 119 -21.31 4.99 17.63
CA GLN A 119 -21.31 4.78 16.18
C GLN A 119 -20.46 3.57 15.81
N ASP A 120 -20.99 2.71 14.93
CA ASP A 120 -20.31 1.49 14.49
C ASP A 120 -20.46 1.20 12.99
N THR A 121 -21.20 2.03 12.25
CA THR A 121 -21.45 1.84 10.81
C THR A 121 -20.66 2.80 9.91
N GLU A 122 -20.31 2.36 8.70
CA GLU A 122 -19.65 3.21 7.68
C GLU A 122 -20.42 4.53 7.44
N ALA A 123 -21.75 4.47 7.34
CA ALA A 123 -22.59 5.62 7.03
C ALA A 123 -22.52 6.70 8.12
N GLU A 124 -22.55 6.30 9.41
CA GLU A 124 -22.42 7.20 10.55
C GLU A 124 -21.06 7.90 10.56
N LEU A 125 -19.98 7.12 10.38
CA LEU A 125 -18.62 7.62 10.41
C LEU A 125 -18.35 8.59 9.24
N LEU A 126 -18.90 8.30 8.06
CA LEU A 126 -18.81 9.20 6.90
C LEU A 126 -19.63 10.47 7.07
N ALA A 127 -20.67 10.48 7.91
CA ALA A 127 -21.50 11.67 8.16
C ALA A 127 -20.88 12.64 9.19
N ASN A 128 -19.86 12.23 9.94
CA ASN A 128 -19.22 13.08 10.94
C ASN A 128 -18.46 14.24 10.30
N ALA A 129 -18.66 15.45 10.81
CA ALA A 129 -17.98 16.67 10.36
C ALA A 129 -17.39 17.46 11.51
N ASP A 130 -16.59 18.48 11.20
CA ASP A 130 -16.10 19.47 12.15
C ASP A 130 -16.49 20.89 11.67
N PRO A 131 -16.98 21.77 12.55
CA PRO A 131 -17.33 23.14 12.19
C PRO A 131 -16.15 23.96 11.65
N GLU A 132 -14.90 23.55 11.89
CA GLU A 132 -13.69 24.12 11.29
C GLU A 132 -13.65 23.97 9.75
N TYR A 133 -14.17 22.85 9.23
CA TYR A 133 -14.12 22.54 7.79
C TYR A 133 -15.49 22.60 7.11
N HIS A 134 -16.58 22.53 7.88
CA HIS A 134 -17.94 22.44 7.36
C HIS A 134 -18.82 23.55 7.92
N THR A 135 -19.34 24.36 7.01
CA THR A 135 -20.42 25.30 7.30
C THR A 135 -21.70 24.77 6.67
N PRO A 136 -22.81 24.65 7.42
CA PRO A 136 -24.08 24.22 6.86
C PRO A 136 -24.50 25.14 5.70
N THR A 137 -24.88 24.53 4.58
CA THR A 137 -25.39 25.23 3.39
C THR A 137 -26.87 25.59 3.54
N THR A 138 -27.59 24.89 4.42
CA THR A 138 -29.01 25.16 4.70
C THR A 138 -29.17 26.20 5.81
N PRO A 139 -29.86 27.33 5.55
CA PRO A 139 -30.16 28.32 6.59
C PRO A 139 -30.91 27.71 7.77
N GLY A 140 -30.42 27.93 8.98
CA GLY A 140 -31.04 27.44 10.22
C GLY A 140 -30.71 25.98 10.58
N ALA A 141 -29.95 25.25 9.76
CA ALA A 141 -29.44 23.94 10.14
C ALA A 141 -28.43 24.05 11.29
N PRO A 142 -28.45 23.14 12.27
CA PRO A 142 -27.50 23.15 13.37
C PRO A 142 -26.08 22.95 12.84
N ALA A 143 -25.11 23.68 13.41
CA ALA A 143 -23.71 23.47 13.11
C ALA A 143 -23.28 22.04 13.50
N PRO A 144 -22.35 21.42 12.76
CA PRO A 144 -21.84 20.11 13.11
C PRO A 144 -21.16 20.15 14.49
N LEU A 145 -21.23 19.04 15.21
CA LEU A 145 -20.53 18.90 16.48
C LEU A 145 -19.01 18.91 16.25
N PRO A 146 -18.21 19.61 17.08
CA PRO A 146 -16.77 19.57 16.98
C PRO A 146 -16.22 18.16 17.22
N VAL A 147 -15.13 17.82 16.55
CA VAL A 147 -14.37 16.60 16.87
C VAL A 147 -13.67 16.75 18.21
N SER A 148 -13.31 15.63 18.85
CA SER A 148 -12.59 15.66 20.11
C SER A 148 -11.16 16.16 19.97
N GLU A 149 -10.63 16.66 21.07
CA GLU A 149 -9.24 17.09 21.14
C GLU A 149 -8.27 15.93 20.91
N ALA A 150 -8.60 14.73 21.39
CA ALA A 150 -7.80 13.53 21.16
C ALA A 150 -7.70 13.19 19.67
N TYR A 151 -8.76 13.44 18.89
CA TYR A 151 -8.74 13.28 17.43
C TYR A 151 -7.85 14.33 16.75
N ARG A 152 -7.92 15.61 17.14
CA ARG A 152 -7.04 16.66 16.61
C ARG A 152 -5.56 16.35 16.88
N GLN A 153 -5.25 15.90 18.09
CA GLN A 153 -3.90 15.45 18.47
C GLN A 153 -3.44 14.25 17.62
N PHE A 154 -4.33 13.31 17.33
CA PHE A 154 -4.00 12.18 16.46
C PHE A 154 -3.70 12.63 15.02
N LEU A 155 -4.47 13.55 14.46
CA LEU A 155 -4.20 14.11 13.13
C LEU A 155 -2.83 14.80 13.08
N ALA A 156 -2.50 15.62 14.08
CA ALA A 156 -1.20 16.26 14.20
C ALA A 156 -0.04 15.26 14.40
N TRP A 157 -0.31 14.16 15.10
CA TRP A 157 0.66 13.07 15.28
C TRP A 157 0.91 12.27 13.99
N LEU A 158 -0.10 12.12 13.11
CA LEU A 158 0.08 11.40 11.84
C LEU A 158 0.98 12.15 10.85
N GLY A 159 0.78 13.45 10.69
CA GLY A 159 1.48 14.24 9.70
C GLY A 159 1.14 15.72 9.74
N ASP A 160 1.65 16.42 8.74
CA ASP A 160 1.50 17.86 8.61
C ASP A 160 0.16 18.17 7.94
N ARG A 161 -0.52 19.21 8.45
CA ARG A 161 -1.69 19.76 7.77
C ARG A 161 -1.23 20.56 6.56
N VAL A 162 -1.79 20.26 5.40
CA VAL A 162 -1.43 20.88 4.12
C VAL A 162 -2.65 21.52 3.46
N THR A 163 -2.48 22.71 2.91
CA THR A 163 -3.48 23.34 2.05
C THR A 163 -3.49 22.66 0.68
N LEU A 164 -4.66 22.27 0.20
CA LEU A 164 -4.82 21.52 -1.05
C LEU A 164 -4.66 22.41 -2.28
N LYS A 165 -5.22 23.64 -2.25
CA LYS A 165 -5.09 24.57 -3.37
C LYS A 165 -3.63 24.93 -3.63
N GLY A 166 -3.13 24.58 -4.81
CA GLY A 166 -1.73 24.80 -5.19
C GLY A 166 -0.75 23.77 -4.62
N TRP A 167 -1.22 22.69 -4.00
CA TRP A 167 -0.35 21.61 -3.51
C TRP A 167 0.42 20.96 -4.65
N THR A 168 1.74 20.86 -4.51
CA THR A 168 2.65 20.32 -5.54
C THR A 168 3.13 18.89 -5.23
N GLY A 169 2.92 18.42 -4.00
CA GLY A 169 3.25 17.05 -3.59
C GLY A 169 2.25 16.01 -4.08
N TYR A 170 2.39 14.77 -3.62
CA TYR A 170 1.42 13.72 -3.94
C TYR A 170 0.03 14.09 -3.40
N ARG A 171 -0.97 14.14 -4.29
CA ARG A 171 -2.33 14.59 -3.96
C ARG A 171 -3.31 13.49 -3.58
N GLY A 172 -2.95 12.20 -3.68
CA GLY A 172 -3.87 11.09 -3.34
C GLY A 172 -5.13 10.96 -4.22
N GLY A 173 -5.33 11.84 -5.21
CA GLY A 173 -6.57 11.96 -5.96
C GLY A 173 -7.48 13.08 -5.46
N LEU A 174 -7.06 13.85 -4.45
CA LEU A 174 -7.71 15.09 -4.01
C LEU A 174 -7.55 16.19 -5.07
N ASP A 175 -8.51 17.11 -5.08
CA ASP A 175 -8.48 18.30 -5.91
C ASP A 175 -7.54 19.35 -5.30
N VAL A 176 -6.66 19.88 -6.15
CA VAL A 176 -5.63 20.87 -5.79
C VAL A 176 -5.83 22.20 -6.54
N VAL A 177 -6.92 22.33 -7.30
CA VAL A 177 -7.20 23.49 -8.14
C VAL A 177 -8.34 24.31 -7.54
N ASP A 178 -9.48 23.66 -7.26
CA ASP A 178 -10.76 24.33 -7.00
C ASP A 178 -11.35 24.04 -5.60
N ASN A 179 -10.61 23.33 -4.74
CA ASN A 179 -11.04 22.87 -3.41
C ASN A 179 -12.29 21.97 -3.43
N LEU A 180 -12.55 21.25 -4.53
CA LEU A 180 -13.72 20.36 -4.66
C LEU A 180 -13.68 19.20 -3.67
N THR A 181 -12.52 18.88 -3.10
CA THR A 181 -12.34 17.82 -2.10
C THR A 181 -11.90 18.39 -0.76
N GLY A 182 -12.33 19.61 -0.42
CA GLY A 182 -11.93 20.30 0.80
C GLY A 182 -10.76 21.26 0.58
N ARG A 183 -10.42 22.01 1.63
CA ARG A 183 -9.36 23.04 1.58
C ARG A 183 -8.02 22.53 2.09
N GLU A 184 -8.05 21.54 2.96
CA GLU A 184 -6.88 21.02 3.66
C GLU A 184 -6.96 19.50 3.78
N SER A 185 -5.81 18.89 4.01
CA SER A 185 -5.71 17.48 4.41
C SER A 185 -4.50 17.26 5.31
N VAL A 186 -4.29 16.02 5.74
CA VAL A 186 -3.06 15.59 6.44
C VAL A 186 -2.16 14.85 5.46
N TYR A 187 -0.88 15.17 5.48
CA TYR A 187 0.15 14.59 4.62
C TYR A 187 1.39 14.22 5.44
N ALA A 188 2.09 13.16 5.05
CA ALA A 188 3.38 12.80 5.62
C ALA A 188 4.37 12.37 4.53
N LEU A 189 5.58 12.92 4.59
CA LEU A 189 6.74 12.38 3.88
C LEU A 189 7.55 11.52 4.86
N TRP A 190 7.49 10.20 4.68
CA TRP A 190 8.11 9.25 5.60
C TRP A 190 9.07 8.31 4.87
N GLN A 191 10.37 8.40 5.17
CA GLN A 191 11.41 7.58 4.52
C GLN A 191 11.38 7.61 2.98
N GLY A 192 11.03 8.76 2.39
CA GLY A 192 10.88 8.92 0.94
C GLY A 192 9.59 8.33 0.37
N TYR A 193 8.63 7.98 1.22
CA TYR A 193 7.25 7.63 0.84
C TYR A 193 6.32 8.81 1.08
N ASP A 194 5.61 9.22 0.05
CA ASP A 194 4.54 10.20 0.11
C ASP A 194 3.26 9.55 0.63
N ILE A 195 2.66 10.11 1.67
CA ILE A 195 1.44 9.58 2.28
C ILE A 195 0.39 10.68 2.36
N MET A 196 -0.70 10.53 1.61
CA MET A 196 -1.86 11.42 1.69
C MET A 196 -2.98 10.76 2.49
N PHE A 197 -3.50 11.41 3.52
CA PHE A 197 -4.66 10.90 4.25
C PHE A 197 -5.94 11.46 3.65
N HIS A 198 -6.94 10.62 3.42
CA HIS A 198 -8.30 11.06 3.09
C HIS A 198 -9.09 11.18 4.39
N VAL A 199 -9.00 12.35 5.02
CA VAL A 199 -9.62 12.63 6.32
C VAL A 199 -11.09 12.98 6.12
N ALA A 200 -12.00 12.10 6.53
CA ALA A 200 -13.44 12.26 6.28
C ALA A 200 -13.98 13.61 6.76
N THR A 201 -13.55 14.05 7.94
CA THR A 201 -13.96 15.33 8.57
C THR A 201 -13.39 16.56 7.87
N MET A 202 -12.44 16.42 6.94
CA MET A 202 -11.91 17.52 6.10
C MET A 202 -12.43 17.47 4.66
N LEU A 203 -13.03 16.34 4.24
CA LEU A 203 -13.69 16.20 2.94
C LEU A 203 -15.09 16.83 2.97
N PRO A 204 -15.61 17.35 1.84
CA PRO A 204 -16.94 17.97 1.77
C PRO A 204 -18.03 17.04 2.32
N LEU A 205 -19.00 17.64 3.02
CA LEU A 205 -20.19 16.96 3.52
C LEU A 205 -21.38 17.39 2.66
N ILE A 206 -22.22 16.43 2.29
CA ILE A 206 -23.55 16.70 1.77
C ILE A 206 -24.48 16.85 2.97
N ASP A 207 -25.05 18.04 3.15
CA ASP A 207 -25.97 18.28 4.26
C ASP A 207 -27.21 17.39 4.15
N GLN A 208 -27.72 16.95 5.30
CA GLN A 208 -28.91 16.09 5.35
C GLN A 208 -30.12 16.79 4.72
N ALA A 209 -30.32 18.09 4.94
CA ALA A 209 -31.46 18.83 4.41
C ALA A 209 -31.39 19.03 2.88
N THR A 210 -30.22 19.41 2.33
CA THR A 210 -30.04 19.55 0.87
C THR A 210 -29.98 18.19 0.16
N GLY A 211 -29.46 17.20 0.86
CA GLY A 211 -29.34 15.84 0.40
C GLY A 211 -30.58 14.99 0.66
N ALA A 212 -31.67 15.50 1.23
CA ALA A 212 -32.92 14.76 1.45
C ALA A 212 -33.99 15.02 0.38
N GLY A 213 -33.62 15.61 -0.76
CA GLY A 213 -34.53 15.67 -1.92
C GLY A 213 -34.99 14.28 -2.34
N ASP A 214 -36.11 14.20 -3.07
CA ASP A 214 -36.95 13.00 -3.33
C ASP A 214 -36.25 11.72 -3.87
N GLN A 215 -34.93 11.73 -4.12
CA GLN A 215 -34.18 10.60 -4.69
C GLN A 215 -32.82 10.33 -4.04
N ALA A 216 -32.50 10.96 -2.91
CA ALA A 216 -31.22 10.66 -2.28
C ALA A 216 -31.20 9.27 -1.65
N ALA A 217 -30.16 8.51 -1.99
CA ALA A 217 -29.92 7.23 -1.35
C ALA A 217 -29.66 7.46 0.15
N ILE A 218 -30.56 6.95 0.99
CA ILE A 218 -30.40 6.92 2.44
C ILE A 218 -29.77 5.57 2.81
N ALA A 219 -28.66 5.61 3.53
CA ALA A 219 -28.02 4.42 4.10
C ALA A 219 -28.04 4.52 5.63
N GLY A 220 -28.77 3.63 6.29
CA GLY A 220 -28.85 3.60 7.77
C GLY A 220 -29.43 4.88 8.39
N GLY A 221 -30.31 5.60 7.68
CA GLY A 221 -30.87 6.88 8.16
C GLY A 221 -30.03 8.12 7.84
N TYR A 222 -28.89 7.97 7.14
CA TYR A 222 -28.04 9.08 6.71
C TYR A 222 -28.04 9.25 5.19
N VAL A 223 -28.03 10.50 4.72
CA VAL A 223 -27.73 10.81 3.30
C VAL A 223 -26.37 10.23 2.93
N GLN A 224 -26.34 9.48 1.83
CA GLN A 224 -25.12 8.89 1.31
C GLN A 224 -24.08 9.95 0.95
N GLN A 225 -22.95 9.94 1.66
CA GLN A 225 -21.84 10.87 1.47
C GLN A 225 -20.94 10.44 0.30
N LEU A 226 -21.46 10.56 -0.92
CA LEU A 226 -20.86 9.99 -2.14
C LEU A 226 -19.39 10.41 -2.36
N GLU A 227 -19.04 11.69 -2.22
CA GLU A 227 -17.64 12.13 -2.42
C GLU A 227 -16.71 11.55 -1.34
N ARG A 228 -17.13 11.55 -0.07
CA ARG A 228 -16.33 10.92 0.99
C ARG A 228 -16.14 9.42 0.75
N LYS A 229 -17.23 8.73 0.34
CA LYS A 229 -17.19 7.31 -0.03
C LYS A 229 -16.36 7.05 -1.28
N ARG A 230 -16.34 7.97 -2.25
CA ARG A 230 -15.50 7.89 -3.46
C ARG A 230 -14.01 7.94 -3.13
N HIS A 231 -13.60 8.74 -2.17
CA HIS A 231 -12.20 8.78 -1.75
C HIS A 231 -11.88 7.62 -0.81
N ILE A 232 -12.53 7.57 0.36
CA ILE A 232 -12.21 6.62 1.44
C ILE A 232 -12.59 5.19 1.06
N GLY A 233 -13.72 5.00 0.39
CA GLY A 233 -14.14 3.69 -0.11
C GLY A 233 -13.24 3.17 -1.24
N ASN A 234 -12.36 3.96 -1.82
CA ASN A 234 -11.35 3.52 -2.79
C ASN A 234 -9.94 3.39 -2.19
N ASP A 235 -9.79 3.58 -0.88
CA ASP A 235 -8.52 3.33 -0.20
C ASP A 235 -8.41 1.86 0.20
N ILE A 236 -7.20 1.31 0.18
CA ILE A 236 -7.01 -0.11 0.54
C ILE A 236 -6.99 -0.27 2.06
N VAL A 237 -6.39 0.69 2.76
CA VAL A 237 -6.28 0.72 4.21
C VAL A 237 -7.08 1.92 4.73
N VAL A 238 -7.97 1.66 5.69
CA VAL A 238 -8.79 2.68 6.35
C VAL A 238 -8.49 2.68 7.84
N ILE A 239 -8.17 3.85 8.36
CA ILE A 239 -7.98 4.12 9.78
C ILE A 239 -9.33 4.54 10.36
N VAL A 240 -9.69 3.98 11.50
CA VAL A 240 -10.87 4.39 12.27
C VAL A 240 -10.38 4.90 13.62
N PHE A 241 -10.44 6.22 13.83
CA PHE A 241 -10.17 6.77 15.15
C PHE A 241 -11.44 6.67 16.00
N GLN A 242 -11.38 5.93 17.10
CA GLN A 242 -12.46 5.77 18.05
C GLN A 242 -12.23 6.72 19.22
N ASP A 243 -13.19 7.60 19.48
CA ASP A 243 -13.07 8.56 20.57
C ASP A 243 -13.03 7.89 21.94
N ALA A 244 -12.29 8.46 22.91
CA ALA A 244 -12.18 7.91 24.27
C ALA A 244 -13.51 7.92 25.03
N ASP A 245 -14.45 8.79 24.64
CA ASP A 245 -15.81 8.84 25.21
C ASP A 245 -16.66 7.61 24.83
N THR A 246 -16.11 6.71 24.00
CA THR A 246 -16.63 5.36 23.83
C THR A 246 -16.32 4.56 25.11
N LEU A 247 -17.36 4.38 25.95
CA LEU A 247 -17.35 3.69 27.26
C LEU A 247 -16.53 2.38 27.29
N PRO A 248 -16.10 1.91 28.48
CA PRO A 248 -15.66 0.52 28.65
C PRO A 248 -16.75 -0.43 28.12
N GLY A 249 -16.48 -1.13 27.02
CA GLY A 249 -17.48 -1.97 26.32
C GLY A 249 -17.99 -1.40 25.00
N ALA A 250 -17.43 -0.29 24.52
CA ALA A 250 -17.66 0.19 23.15
C ALA A 250 -17.46 -0.93 22.13
N LEU A 251 -18.47 -1.13 21.29
CA LEU A 251 -18.42 -2.16 20.26
C LEU A 251 -17.29 -1.81 19.28
N PRO A 252 -16.48 -2.81 18.86
CA PRO A 252 -15.52 -2.60 17.79
C PRO A 252 -16.28 -2.16 16.53
N PHE A 253 -15.69 -1.26 15.73
CA PHE A 253 -16.25 -0.84 14.45
C PHE A 253 -16.69 -2.07 13.64
N ASN A 254 -17.96 -2.09 13.23
CA ASN A 254 -18.53 -3.23 12.54
C ASN A 254 -18.05 -3.24 11.08
N LEU A 255 -17.08 -4.11 10.78
CA LEU A 255 -16.55 -4.26 9.43
C LEU A 255 -17.59 -4.69 8.40
N ASP A 256 -18.62 -5.41 8.83
CA ASP A 256 -19.69 -5.88 7.94
C ASP A 256 -20.56 -4.71 7.46
N SER A 257 -20.49 -3.55 8.11
CA SER A 257 -21.14 -2.33 7.65
C SER A 257 -20.48 -1.71 6.41
N VAL A 258 -19.25 -2.13 6.05
CA VAL A 258 -18.50 -1.54 4.94
C VAL A 258 -18.73 -2.31 3.65
N ASP A 259 -19.41 -1.67 2.70
CA ASP A 259 -19.73 -2.25 1.40
C ASP A 259 -18.60 -2.07 0.34
N SER A 260 -17.52 -1.36 0.69
CA SER A 260 -16.43 -1.12 -0.26
C SER A 260 -15.72 -2.42 -0.67
N LYS A 261 -15.56 -2.61 -1.99
CA LYS A 261 -14.73 -3.67 -2.58
C LYS A 261 -13.23 -3.39 -2.50
N GLN A 262 -12.81 -2.14 -2.28
CA GLN A 262 -11.39 -1.76 -2.26
C GLN A 262 -10.81 -1.72 -0.85
N ASN A 263 -11.59 -1.40 0.18
CA ASN A 263 -11.12 -1.48 1.55
C ASN A 263 -10.83 -2.95 1.92
N HIS A 264 -9.59 -3.24 2.33
CA HIS A 264 -9.12 -4.59 2.67
C HIS A 264 -8.54 -4.69 4.08
N VAL A 265 -8.06 -3.58 4.64
CA VAL A 265 -7.54 -3.53 6.00
C VAL A 265 -8.13 -2.33 6.73
N PHE A 266 -8.59 -2.57 7.96
CA PHE A 266 -9.08 -1.54 8.86
C PHE A 266 -8.17 -1.50 10.09
N VAL A 267 -7.79 -0.29 10.49
CA VAL A 267 -6.92 -0.05 11.64
C VAL A 267 -7.68 0.83 12.61
N SER A 268 -8.16 0.24 13.71
CA SER A 268 -8.81 1.02 14.76
C SER A 268 -7.76 1.61 15.70
N VAL A 269 -7.93 2.88 16.06
CA VAL A 269 -7.05 3.61 16.95
C VAL A 269 -7.88 4.24 18.06
N THR A 270 -7.59 3.89 19.31
CA THR A 270 -8.25 4.44 20.49
C THR A 270 -7.21 5.08 21.41
N PRO A 271 -7.37 6.34 21.84
CA PRO A 271 -6.51 6.93 22.85
C PRO A 271 -6.62 6.15 24.17
N VAL A 272 -5.49 5.74 24.72
CA VAL A 272 -5.45 5.14 26.07
C VAL A 272 -5.52 6.28 27.10
N PRO A 273 -6.48 6.28 28.02
CA PRO A 273 -6.53 7.25 29.11
C PRO A 273 -5.28 7.14 29.98
N ARG A 274 -4.72 8.28 30.37
CA ARG A 274 -3.59 8.33 31.31
C ARG A 274 -4.07 7.87 32.68
N ASN A 275 -3.36 6.95 33.32
CA ASN A 275 -3.67 6.60 34.70
C ASN A 275 -3.12 7.72 35.59
N PRO A 276 -3.93 8.31 36.50
CA PRO A 276 -3.44 9.33 37.43
C PRO A 276 -2.24 8.87 38.28
N ASN A 277 -2.09 7.55 38.46
CA ASN A 277 -0.99 6.94 39.19
C ASN A 277 0.25 6.65 38.32
N ASP A 278 0.21 6.93 37.01
CA ASP A 278 1.39 6.74 36.14
C ASP A 278 2.51 7.71 36.53
N PRO A 279 3.78 7.25 36.57
CA PRO A 279 4.91 8.13 36.87
C PRO A 279 4.98 9.37 35.97
N PRO A 280 5.46 10.51 36.49
CA PRO A 280 5.81 11.66 35.66
C PRO A 280 6.75 11.26 34.52
N GLY A 281 6.46 11.72 33.30
CA GLY A 281 7.22 11.34 32.10
C GLY A 281 6.77 10.04 31.41
N THR A 282 5.78 9.32 31.95
CA THR A 282 5.12 8.22 31.20
C THR A 282 4.51 8.78 29.91
N PRO A 283 4.84 8.22 28.73
CA PRO A 283 4.32 8.71 27.47
C PRO A 283 2.84 8.34 27.33
N ASP A 284 2.11 9.15 26.58
CA ASP A 284 0.73 8.79 26.22
C ASP A 284 0.74 7.68 25.17
N TYR A 285 -0.34 6.91 25.12
CA TYR A 285 -0.44 5.76 24.23
C TYR A 285 -1.73 5.75 23.40
N TYR A 286 -1.66 5.09 22.25
CA TYR A 286 -2.80 4.59 21.49
C TYR A 286 -2.90 3.08 21.61
N ARG A 287 -4.13 2.57 21.72
CA ARG A 287 -4.44 1.17 21.47
C ARG A 287 -4.75 1.03 19.99
N VAL A 288 -4.09 0.10 19.33
CA VAL A 288 -4.30 -0.17 17.90
C VAL A 288 -4.81 -1.59 17.73
N THR A 289 -5.94 -1.74 17.05
CA THR A 289 -6.44 -3.05 16.61
C THR A 289 -6.52 -3.09 15.10
N LEU A 290 -6.38 -4.28 14.53
CA LEU A 290 -6.34 -4.45 13.09
C LEU A 290 -7.29 -5.55 12.68
N ALA A 291 -8.08 -5.26 11.66
CA ALA A 291 -8.90 -6.25 11.00
C ALA A 291 -8.61 -6.23 9.49
N ARG A 292 -8.71 -7.39 8.86
CA ARG A 292 -8.36 -7.57 7.44
C ARG A 292 -9.34 -8.54 6.78
N LYS A 293 -9.65 -8.28 5.51
CA LYS A 293 -10.46 -9.19 4.71
C LYS A 293 -9.74 -10.53 4.47
N SER A 294 -10.54 -11.56 4.21
CA SER A 294 -10.03 -12.86 3.80
C SER A 294 -9.15 -12.74 2.55
N GLY A 295 -8.02 -13.45 2.54
CA GLY A 295 -7.05 -13.43 1.43
C GLY A 295 -5.91 -12.43 1.56
N VAL A 296 -5.99 -11.44 2.47
CA VAL A 296 -4.82 -10.60 2.81
C VAL A 296 -3.90 -11.42 3.72
N PRO A 297 -2.63 -11.69 3.37
CA PRO A 297 -1.71 -12.46 4.20
C PRO A 297 -1.28 -11.69 5.46
N GLY A 298 -0.60 -12.36 6.40
CA GLY A 298 -0.03 -11.69 7.57
C GLY A 298 1.12 -10.76 7.17
N PHE A 299 1.29 -9.66 7.89
CA PHE A 299 2.32 -8.66 7.62
C PHE A 299 2.88 -8.05 8.90
N GLY A 300 4.18 -7.76 8.87
CA GLY A 300 4.89 -7.04 9.93
C GLY A 300 4.65 -5.53 9.87
N PRO A 301 5.20 -4.77 10.83
CA PRO A 301 5.70 -5.26 12.12
C PRO A 301 4.55 -5.87 12.97
N PRO A 302 4.80 -6.73 13.96
CA PRO A 302 3.75 -7.22 14.86
C PRO A 302 3.08 -6.06 15.61
N LEU A 303 1.81 -6.24 16.00
CA LEU A 303 1.08 -5.24 16.77
C LEU A 303 1.63 -5.19 18.21
N PRO A 304 2.11 -4.04 18.69
CA PRO A 304 2.44 -3.86 20.10
C PRO A 304 1.15 -3.76 20.92
N ILE A 305 1.27 -3.97 22.23
CA ILE A 305 0.13 -3.86 23.17
C ILE A 305 -0.37 -2.40 23.23
N LYS A 306 0.55 -1.45 23.14
CA LYS A 306 0.32 0.00 23.11
C LYS A 306 1.32 0.65 22.16
N VAL A 307 0.88 1.67 21.43
CA VAL A 307 1.73 2.49 20.55
C VAL A 307 1.94 3.83 21.24
N SER A 308 3.18 4.25 21.45
CA SER A 308 3.49 5.57 22.03
C SER A 308 3.02 6.70 21.11
N ARG A 309 2.62 7.83 21.70
CA ARG A 309 2.25 9.05 20.94
C ARG A 309 3.47 9.93 20.58
N ASP A 310 4.64 9.32 20.46
CA ASP A 310 5.89 9.97 20.07
C ASP A 310 6.27 9.63 18.61
N ALA A 311 7.45 10.06 18.19
CA ALA A 311 7.96 9.83 16.84
C ALA A 311 8.18 8.34 16.53
N ASP A 312 8.58 7.53 17.51
CA ASP A 312 8.83 6.11 17.32
C ASP A 312 7.53 5.34 17.10
N GLY A 313 6.50 5.66 17.89
CA GLY A 313 5.16 5.13 17.67
C GLY A 313 4.59 5.54 16.31
N ARG A 314 4.83 6.78 15.89
CA ARG A 314 4.42 7.29 14.56
C ARG A 314 5.12 6.51 13.44
N ASN A 315 6.44 6.35 13.54
CA ASN A 315 7.23 5.58 12.58
C ASN A 315 6.73 4.14 12.46
N TRP A 316 6.48 3.48 13.58
CA TRP A 316 5.90 2.15 13.61
C TRP A 316 4.52 2.12 12.93
N PHE A 317 3.66 3.10 13.21
CA PHE A 317 2.30 3.15 12.66
C PHE A 317 2.30 3.35 11.14
N LEU A 318 3.07 4.31 10.62
CA LEU A 318 3.21 4.53 9.18
C LEU A 318 3.79 3.30 8.47
N TYR A 319 4.80 2.65 9.08
CA TYR A 319 5.34 1.40 8.55
C TYR A 319 4.29 0.29 8.51
N LYS A 320 3.44 0.20 9.54
CA LYS A 320 2.37 -0.78 9.62
C LYS A 320 1.29 -0.56 8.55
N LEU A 321 0.91 0.69 8.26
CA LEU A 321 -0.04 1.04 7.20
C LEU A 321 0.49 0.69 5.80
N ILE A 322 1.73 1.05 5.50
CA ILE A 322 2.39 0.70 4.22
C ILE A 322 2.47 -0.81 4.05
N SER A 323 2.83 -1.52 5.13
CA SER A 323 2.91 -2.98 5.12
C SER A 323 1.55 -3.64 4.93
N ALA A 324 0.49 -3.05 5.51
CA ALA A 324 -0.89 -3.50 5.32
C ALA A 324 -1.32 -3.38 3.85
N GLU A 325 -1.06 -2.23 3.21
CA GLU A 325 -1.40 -2.04 1.81
C GLU A 325 -0.63 -2.99 0.89
N ARG A 326 0.69 -3.13 1.12
CA ARG A 326 1.54 -4.07 0.37
C ARG A 326 1.09 -5.52 0.53
N ALA A 327 0.57 -5.89 1.69
CA ALA A 327 0.01 -7.22 1.91
C ALA A 327 -1.27 -7.42 1.11
N SER A 328 -2.14 -6.40 1.06
CA SER A 328 -3.40 -6.44 0.28
C SER A 328 -3.17 -6.67 -1.21
N TYR A 329 -2.05 -6.24 -1.79
CA TYR A 329 -1.69 -6.54 -3.18
C TYR A 329 -1.60 -8.05 -3.50
N LYS A 330 -1.39 -8.89 -2.48
CA LYS A 330 -1.36 -10.35 -2.61
C LYS A 330 -2.74 -10.98 -2.51
N ALA A 331 -3.78 -10.22 -2.16
CA ALA A 331 -5.14 -10.71 -2.10
C ALA A 331 -5.67 -11.03 -3.52
N PRO A 332 -6.58 -12.01 -3.66
CA PRO A 332 -7.10 -12.46 -4.96
C PRO A 332 -7.75 -11.34 -5.81
N SER A 333 -8.27 -10.30 -5.15
CA SER A 333 -8.88 -9.10 -5.77
C SER A 333 -7.87 -8.19 -6.49
N PHE A 334 -6.60 -8.19 -6.06
CA PHE A 334 -5.56 -7.28 -6.55
C PHE A 334 -4.43 -7.99 -7.31
N ALA A 335 -4.03 -9.19 -6.88
CA ALA A 335 -2.89 -9.89 -7.46
C ALA A 335 -2.99 -10.08 -8.99
N PRO A 336 -4.15 -10.43 -9.58
CA PRO A 336 -4.27 -10.57 -11.04
C PRO A 336 -4.07 -9.25 -11.79
N LYS A 337 -4.50 -8.11 -11.21
CA LYS A 337 -4.36 -6.78 -11.83
C LYS A 337 -2.90 -6.38 -11.89
N LEU A 338 -2.16 -6.57 -10.79
CA LEU A 338 -0.72 -6.28 -10.72
C LEU A 338 0.08 -7.20 -11.65
N ALA A 339 -0.25 -8.49 -11.69
CA ALA A 339 0.38 -9.44 -12.61
C ALA A 339 0.16 -9.04 -14.07
N ARG A 340 -1.06 -8.59 -14.44
CA ARG A 340 -1.36 -8.10 -15.79
C ARG A 340 -0.53 -6.87 -16.15
N THR A 341 -0.46 -5.86 -15.30
CA THR A 341 0.37 -4.66 -15.54
C THR A 341 1.83 -5.04 -15.73
N ARG A 342 2.36 -5.91 -14.86
CA ARG A 342 3.72 -6.41 -14.97
C ARG A 342 3.95 -7.17 -16.28
N GLN A 343 3.01 -8.00 -16.69
CA GLN A 343 3.08 -8.75 -17.94
C GLN A 343 3.13 -7.82 -19.15
N VAL A 344 2.33 -6.74 -19.17
CA VAL A 344 2.34 -5.74 -20.25
C VAL A 344 3.69 -5.01 -20.30
N LEU A 345 4.18 -4.51 -19.16
CA LEU A 345 5.47 -3.82 -19.09
C LEU A 345 6.63 -4.72 -19.55
N LEU A 346 6.62 -5.99 -19.14
CA LEU A 346 7.62 -6.96 -19.56
C LEU A 346 7.50 -7.31 -21.04
N HIS A 347 6.28 -7.46 -21.55
CA HIS A 347 6.01 -7.67 -22.97
C HIS A 347 6.61 -6.55 -23.82
N ASP A 348 6.40 -5.29 -23.43
CA ASP A 348 6.91 -4.13 -24.15
C ASP A 348 8.44 -4.10 -24.17
N VAL A 349 9.10 -4.33 -23.03
CA VAL A 349 10.56 -4.41 -22.97
C VAL A 349 11.09 -5.53 -23.86
N VAL A 350 10.49 -6.72 -23.79
CA VAL A 350 10.90 -7.89 -24.58
C VAL A 350 10.71 -7.61 -26.07
N LYS A 351 9.54 -7.13 -26.48
CA LYS A 351 9.21 -6.83 -27.89
C LYS A 351 10.11 -5.75 -28.49
N THR A 352 10.48 -4.73 -27.72
CA THR A 352 11.36 -3.65 -28.20
C THR A 352 12.81 -4.10 -28.39
N HIS A 353 13.26 -5.11 -27.64
CA HIS A 353 14.68 -5.49 -27.60
C HIS A 353 15.01 -6.85 -28.23
N MET A 354 14.02 -7.72 -28.45
CA MET A 354 14.18 -8.92 -29.30
C MET A 354 14.30 -8.53 -30.76
#